data_AF-A0A1Y0VP03-F1
#
_entry.id   AF-A0A1Y0VP03-F1
#
_cell.length_a   1.000
_cell.length_b   1.000
_cell.length_c   1.000
_cell.angle_alpha   90.00
_cell.angle_beta   90.00
_cell.angle_gamma   90.00
#
_symmetry.space_group_name_H-M   'P 1'
#
loop_
_entity.id
_entity.type
_entity.pdbx_description
1 polymer ?
#
loop_
_entity_poly.entity_id
_entity_poly.type
_entity_poly.pdbx_seq_one_letter_code
_entity_poly.pdbx_strand_id
1 'polypeptide(L)'
;MMPRVPRRLCNQSIILKLKNGKTDLYNKPDFDDYQIDNMIYQPQIIYSGDNNSRKITANAVAFLYPGISTNVPKLKSTDIGSKLVFDGDELTITNIVTNLDPYINEVYSYELEVL
;
A
#
# COMPACT_ATOMS: atom_id res chain seq x y z
N MET A 1 11.93 13.78 18.70
CA MET A 1 11.62 13.31 17.33
C MET A 1 11.59 11.79 17.37
N MET A 2 10.50 11.16 16.92
CA MET A 2 10.41 9.69 16.87
C MET A 2 11.45 9.14 15.90
N PRO A 3 12.22 8.09 16.27
CA PRO A 3 13.17 7.46 15.35
C PRO A 3 12.48 6.99 14.08
N ARG A 4 13.11 7.18 12.92
CA ARG A 4 12.60 6.73 11.63
C ARG A 4 13.52 5.69 11.01
N VAL A 5 12.97 4.85 10.12
CA VAL A 5 13.76 3.90 9.34
C VAL A 5 14.78 4.66 8.48
N PRO A 6 16.07 4.28 8.49
CA PRO A 6 17.06 4.91 7.61
C PRO A 6 16.71 4.69 6.14
N ARG A 7 16.75 5.73 5.30
CA ARG A 7 16.46 5.64 3.85
C ARG A 7 17.22 4.52 3.14
N ARG A 8 18.48 4.25 3.54
CA ARG A 8 19.30 3.17 2.96
C ARG A 8 18.70 1.76 3.10
N LEU A 9 17.76 1.56 4.04
CA LEU A 9 17.08 0.29 4.25
C LEU A 9 15.77 0.19 3.44
N CYS A 10 15.32 1.29 2.84
CA CYS A 10 14.14 1.34 1.99
C CYS A 10 14.61 1.43 0.53
N ASN A 11 14.86 0.30 -0.12
CA ASN A 11 15.41 0.22 -1.48
C ASN A 11 14.42 -0.33 -2.50
N GLN A 12 13.15 -0.49 -2.12
CA GLN A 12 12.09 -1.00 -2.97
C GLN A 12 11.23 0.14 -3.51
N SER A 13 10.49 -0.17 -4.57
CA SER A 13 9.58 0.76 -5.26
C SER A 13 8.32 0.04 -5.73
N ILE A 14 7.21 0.76 -5.78
CA ILE A 14 5.92 0.28 -6.30
C ILE A 14 5.29 1.33 -7.22
N ILE A 15 4.33 0.89 -8.04
CA ILE A 15 3.35 1.79 -8.65
C ILE A 15 2.05 1.63 -7.88
N LEU A 16 1.58 2.71 -7.27
CA LEU A 16 0.30 2.76 -6.58
C LEU A 16 -0.74 3.37 -7.51
N LYS A 17 -1.79 2.62 -7.85
CA LYS A 17 -2.87 3.06 -8.71
C LYS A 17 -4.12 3.32 -7.89
N LEU A 18 -4.40 4.59 -7.58
CA LEU A 18 -5.54 4.99 -6.76
C LEU A 18 -6.79 5.19 -7.61
N LYS A 19 -7.92 4.64 -7.17
CA LYS A 19 -9.21 4.90 -7.82
C LYS A 19 -9.54 6.38 -7.73
N ASN A 20 -9.74 7.03 -8.87
CA ASN A 20 -10.08 8.46 -8.90
C ASN A 20 -11.60 8.71 -8.96
N GLY A 21 -12.41 7.64 -8.89
CA GLY A 21 -13.88 7.69 -8.91
C GLY A 21 -14.47 8.11 -10.26
N LYS A 22 -13.63 8.30 -11.28
CA LYS A 22 -14.03 8.60 -12.65
C LYS A 22 -13.96 7.33 -13.48
N THR A 23 -14.61 7.40 -14.63
CA THR A 23 -14.49 6.37 -15.67
C THR A 23 -13.82 6.96 -16.89
N ASP A 24 -13.04 6.14 -17.58
CA ASP A 24 -12.47 6.48 -18.87
C ASP A 24 -13.57 6.63 -19.95
N LEU A 25 -13.14 6.97 -21.18
CA LEU A 25 -14.02 7.08 -22.35
C LEU A 25 -14.78 5.77 -22.69
N TYR A 26 -14.39 4.64 -22.09
CA TYR A 26 -14.96 3.32 -22.29
C TYR A 26 -15.66 2.77 -21.04
N ASN A 27 -16.02 3.63 -20.07
CA ASN A 27 -16.67 3.28 -18.81
C ASN A 27 -15.86 2.33 -17.91
N LYS A 28 -14.55 2.23 -18.09
CA LYS A 28 -13.67 1.50 -17.17
C LYS A 28 -13.24 2.41 -16.03
N PRO A 29 -13.05 1.89 -14.80
CA PRO A 29 -12.55 2.68 -13.69
C PRO A 29 -11.20 3.28 -14.04
N ASP A 30 -11.07 4.59 -13.86
CA ASP A 30 -9.84 5.32 -14.08
C ASP A 30 -9.01 5.38 -12.78
N PHE A 31 -7.69 5.43 -12.94
CA PHE A 31 -6.75 5.37 -11.83
C PHE A 31 -5.67 6.43 -11.97
N ASP A 32 -5.33 7.04 -10.85
CA ASP A 32 -4.18 7.93 -10.76
C ASP A 32 -2.95 7.11 -10.32
N ASP A 33 -1.93 7.08 -11.15
CA ASP A 33 -0.71 6.31 -10.92
C ASP A 33 0.34 7.14 -10.17
N TYR A 34 0.85 6.59 -9.07
CA TYR A 34 1.90 7.18 -8.25
C TYR A 34 3.10 6.23 -8.19
N GLN A 35 4.23 6.65 -8.75
CA GLN A 35 5.50 5.98 -8.54
C GLN A 35 6.03 6.31 -7.13
N ILE A 36 6.07 5.29 -6.27
CA ILE A 36 6.56 5.41 -4.89
C ILE A 36 7.89 4.68 -4.77
N ASP A 37 8.94 5.42 -4.43
CA ASP A 37 10.28 4.88 -4.19
C ASP A 37 10.66 5.01 -2.71
N ASN A 38 11.72 4.32 -2.31
CA ASN A 38 12.22 4.27 -0.94
C ASN A 38 11.15 3.79 0.05
N MET A 39 10.52 2.66 -0.28
CA MET A 39 9.55 1.97 0.56
C MET A 39 10.04 0.57 0.92
N ILE A 40 9.27 -0.15 1.73
CA ILE A 40 9.52 -1.56 2.05
C ILE A 40 8.29 -2.39 1.64
N TYR A 41 8.52 -3.49 0.94
CA TYR A 41 7.53 -4.47 0.54
C TYR A 41 7.91 -5.83 1.13
N GLN A 42 7.00 -6.41 1.91
CA GLN A 42 7.19 -7.69 2.59
C GLN A 42 6.13 -8.69 2.13
N PRO A 43 6.49 -9.74 1.36
CA PRO A 43 5.57 -10.80 1.01
C PRO A 43 5.22 -11.63 2.26
N GLN A 44 3.95 -11.98 2.43
CA GLN A 44 3.47 -12.79 3.53
C GLN A 44 2.43 -13.82 3.06
N ILE A 45 2.68 -15.09 3.34
CA ILE A 45 1.67 -16.13 3.08
C ILE A 45 0.68 -16.13 4.25
N ILE A 46 -0.59 -15.77 3.99
CA ILE A 46 -1.66 -15.87 4.97
C ILE A 46 -2.54 -17.08 4.63
N TYR A 47 -2.73 -17.94 5.62
CA TYR A 47 -3.66 -19.06 5.50
C TYR A 47 -5.02 -18.60 6.00
N SER A 48 -6.00 -18.45 5.11
CA SER A 48 -7.40 -18.29 5.52
C SER A 48 -8.06 -19.66 5.53
N GLY A 49 -8.50 -20.11 6.71
CA GLY A 49 -9.29 -21.33 6.85
C GLY A 49 -10.73 -20.98 7.22
N ASP A 50 -11.68 -21.36 6.37
CA ASP A 50 -13.05 -21.65 6.81
C ASP A 50 -13.06 -23.11 7.29
N ASN A 51 -13.97 -23.48 8.20
CA ASN A 51 -14.15 -24.74 8.92
C ASN A 51 -14.06 -26.03 8.10
N ASN A 52 -13.90 -25.97 6.77
CA ASN A 52 -13.79 -27.13 5.90
C ASN A 52 -12.66 -27.08 4.84
N SER A 53 -11.84 -26.02 4.76
CA SER A 53 -10.66 -25.97 3.87
C SER A 53 -9.72 -24.80 4.17
N ARG A 54 -8.40 -25.07 4.17
CA ARG A 54 -7.37 -24.02 4.19
C ARG A 54 -7.16 -23.51 2.76
N LYS A 55 -7.50 -22.26 2.49
CA LYS A 55 -7.13 -21.57 1.25
C LYS A 55 -5.84 -20.80 1.50
N ILE A 56 -4.84 -21.03 0.64
CA ILE A 56 -3.64 -20.20 0.61
C ILE A 56 -4.04 -18.87 -0.02
N THR A 57 -3.87 -17.80 0.72
CA THR A 57 -4.11 -16.43 0.27
C THR A 57 -2.74 -15.74 0.38
N ALA A 58 -2.03 -15.65 -0.75
CA ALA A 58 -0.74 -14.96 -0.78
C ALA A 58 -1.02 -13.46 -0.65
N ASN A 59 -0.53 -12.86 0.44
CA ASN A 59 -0.66 -11.45 0.70
C ASN A 59 0.72 -10.79 0.70
N ALA A 60 0.74 -9.47 0.76
CA ALA A 60 1.94 -8.74 1.13
C ALA A 60 1.56 -7.50 1.93
N VAL A 61 2.55 -6.93 2.62
CA VAL A 61 2.42 -5.65 3.29
C VAL A 61 3.44 -4.67 2.70
N ALA A 62 2.94 -3.55 2.21
CA ALA A 62 3.75 -2.43 1.76
C ALA A 62 3.77 -1.33 2.82
N PHE A 63 4.96 -0.97 3.29
CA PHE A 63 5.18 0.12 4.23
C PHE A 63 5.63 1.37 3.49
N LEU A 64 4.81 2.42 3.55
CA LEU A 64 5.13 3.73 2.98
C LEU A 64 5.42 4.72 4.11
N TYR A 65 6.52 5.47 4.00
CA TYR A 65 6.99 6.36 5.06
C TYR A 65 7.03 7.81 4.54
N PRO A 66 5.98 8.63 4.75
CA PRO A 66 6.00 10.04 4.35
C PRO A 66 7.26 10.76 4.84
N GLY A 67 7.99 11.44 3.95
CA GLY A 67 9.28 12.09 4.25
C GLY A 67 10.51 11.21 4.06
N ILE A 68 10.35 9.90 3.88
CA ILE A 68 11.41 8.98 3.42
C ILE A 68 11.08 8.52 2.01
N SER A 69 9.89 7.94 1.83
CA SER A 69 9.34 7.50 0.55
C SER A 69 8.93 8.71 -0.30
N THR A 70 9.08 8.60 -1.61
CA THR A 70 8.77 9.66 -2.58
C THR A 70 7.31 9.60 -3.01
N ASN A 71 6.71 10.75 -3.31
CA ASN A 71 5.36 10.89 -3.89
C ASN A 71 4.21 10.19 -3.16
N VAL A 72 4.34 9.92 -1.85
CA VAL A 72 3.29 9.24 -1.09
C VAL A 72 2.02 10.11 -1.05
N PRO A 73 0.90 9.69 -1.68
CA PRO A 73 -0.34 10.43 -1.61
C PRO A 73 -0.97 10.29 -0.23
N LYS A 74 -1.92 11.17 0.08
CA LYS A 74 -2.69 11.07 1.32
C LYS A 74 -3.77 10.00 1.18
N LEU A 75 -3.49 8.82 1.71
CA LEU A 75 -4.39 7.67 1.65
C LEU A 75 -5.55 7.77 2.65
N LYS A 76 -6.70 7.24 2.24
CA LYS A 76 -7.96 7.18 2.98
C LYS A 76 -8.55 5.77 2.89
N SER A 77 -9.46 5.45 3.80
CA SER A 77 -10.20 4.17 3.79
C SER A 77 -11.01 3.95 2.50
N THR A 78 -11.38 5.02 1.79
CA THR A 78 -12.05 4.95 0.48
C THR A 78 -11.17 4.39 -0.63
N ASP A 79 -9.85 4.40 -0.43
CA ASP A 79 -8.88 3.93 -1.42
C ASP A 79 -8.72 2.40 -1.36
N ILE A 80 -9.39 1.72 -0.43
CA ILE A 80 -9.46 0.26 -0.38
C ILE A 80 -10.03 -0.28 -1.70
N GLY A 81 -9.42 -1.36 -2.19
CA GLY A 81 -9.67 -1.96 -3.49
C GLY A 81 -8.93 -1.28 -4.65
N SER A 82 -8.16 -0.22 -4.40
CA SER A 82 -7.15 0.30 -5.35
C SER A 82 -6.05 -0.74 -5.61
N LYS A 83 -5.17 -0.46 -6.57
CA LYS A 83 -4.16 -1.42 -7.01
C LYS A 83 -2.75 -0.99 -6.60
N LEU A 84 -1.91 -1.97 -6.37
CA LEU A 84 -0.47 -1.82 -6.15
C LEU A 84 0.24 -2.76 -7.10
N VAL A 85 1.23 -2.25 -7.83
CA VAL A 85 2.08 -3.06 -8.71
C VAL A 85 3.47 -3.14 -8.10
N PHE A 86 3.95 -4.37 -7.87
CA PHE A 86 5.31 -4.66 -7.42
C PHE A 86 5.89 -5.77 -8.31
N ASP A 87 7.08 -5.52 -8.86
CA ASP A 87 7.78 -6.47 -9.76
C ASP A 87 6.93 -7.00 -10.94
N GLY A 88 5.99 -6.17 -11.41
CA GLY A 88 5.06 -6.52 -12.50
C GLY A 88 3.76 -7.20 -12.04
N ASP A 89 3.68 -7.66 -10.79
CA ASP A 89 2.47 -8.26 -10.22
C ASP A 89 1.52 -7.17 -9.71
N GLU A 90 0.28 -7.18 -10.20
CA GLU A 90 -0.77 -6.27 -9.76
C GLU A 90 -1.62 -6.90 -8.65
N LEU A 91 -1.60 -6.28 -7.48
CA LEU A 91 -2.29 -6.72 -6.27
C LEU A 91 -3.34 -5.68 -5.87
N THR A 92 -4.36 -6.14 -5.15
CA THR A 92 -5.47 -5.31 -4.68
C THR A 92 -5.26 -4.94 -3.23
N ILE A 93 -5.37 -3.66 -2.90
CA ILE A 93 -5.31 -3.19 -1.51
C ILE A 93 -6.57 -3.65 -0.78
N THR A 94 -6.42 -4.46 0.26
CA THR A 94 -7.52 -4.99 1.07
C THR A 94 -7.69 -4.21 2.36
N ASN A 95 -6.62 -3.64 2.90
CA ASN A 95 -6.63 -2.82 4.11
C ASN A 95 -5.57 -1.71 4.04
N ILE A 96 -5.85 -0.61 4.72
CA ILE A 96 -4.94 0.54 4.86
C ILE A 96 -4.89 0.92 6.34
N VAL A 97 -3.75 0.67 6.98
CA VAL A 97 -3.48 1.12 8.35
C VAL A 97 -2.70 2.44 8.27
N THR A 98 -3.19 3.47 8.96
CA THR A 98 -2.51 4.76 9.07
C THR A 98 -1.91 4.89 10.46
N ASN A 99 -0.58 4.91 10.54
CA ASN A 99 0.14 5.13 11.79
C ASN A 99 0.43 6.61 11.96
N LEU A 100 0.07 7.19 13.11
CA LEU A 100 0.29 8.59 13.43
C LEU A 100 1.50 8.76 14.36
N ASP A 101 2.25 9.83 14.17
CA ASP A 101 3.31 10.23 15.09
C ASP A 101 2.69 10.71 16.41
N PRO A 102 3.02 10.10 17.56
CA PRO A 102 2.38 10.41 18.84
C PRO A 102 2.72 11.81 19.38
N TYR A 103 3.77 12.46 18.87
CA TYR A 103 4.19 13.78 19.34
C TYR A 103 3.55 14.93 18.58
N ILE A 104 3.29 14.77 17.28
CA ILE A 104 2.82 15.86 16.39
C ILE A 104 1.52 15.53 15.64
N ASN A 105 1.00 14.30 15.77
CA ASN A 105 -0.24 13.84 15.16
C ASN A 105 -0.27 13.91 13.61
N GLU A 106 0.90 13.85 12.99
CA GLU A 106 1.06 13.71 11.54
C GLU A 106 1.19 12.24 11.14
N VAL A 107 0.99 11.92 9.86
CA VAL A 107 1.16 10.54 9.39
C VAL A 107 2.63 10.14 9.47
N TYR A 108 2.89 9.10 10.27
CA TYR A 108 4.21 8.49 10.40
C TYR A 108 4.46 7.45 9.31
N SER A 109 3.50 6.58 9.05
CA SER A 109 3.57 5.58 7.99
C SER A 109 2.19 5.10 7.56
N TYR A 110 2.13 4.50 6.37
CA TYR A 110 1.02 3.68 5.92
C TYR A 110 1.45 2.23 5.82
N GLU A 111 0.56 1.32 6.18
CA GLU A 111 0.70 -0.12 5.92
C GLU A 111 -0.43 -0.52 4.98
N LEU A 112 -0.07 -1.01 3.80
CA LEU A 112 -1.02 -1.46 2.78
C LEU A 112 -0.97 -2.97 2.75
N GLU A 113 -2.05 -3.61 3.19
CA GLU A 113 -2.23 -5.04 3.00
C GLU A 113 -2.78 -5.27 1.60
N VAL A 114 -2.17 -6.19 0.85
CA VAL A 114 -2.53 -6.48 -0.54
C VAL A 114 -2.73 -7.97 -0.80
N LEU A 115 -3.62 -8.29 -1.75
CA LEU A 115 -3.99 -9.62 -2.25
C LEU A 115 -4.20 -9.61 -3.77
#